data_AF-A0A1Y1V1G9-F1
#
_entry.id   AF-A0A1Y1V1G9-F1
#
_cell.length_a   1.000
_cell.length_b   1.000
_cell.length_c   1.000
_cell.angle_alpha   90.00
_cell.angle_beta   90.00
_cell.angle_gamma   90.00
#
_symmetry.space_group_name_H-M   'P 1'
#
loop_
_entity.id
_entity.type
_entity.pdbx_description
1 polymer ?
#
loop_
_entity_poly.entity_id
_entity_poly.type
_entity_poly.pdbx_seq_one_letter_code
_entity_poly.pdbx_strand_id
1 'polypeptide(L)'
;LKKLSTTITNLLSTDTYNNKEVEILCEDDFYTIPLGSNLVFDVSSDLIFYSKNGTIFDFQNSSKSQISILFRSELSNKKKIIFRNITFQNFIYVDQCLFFFDFSTDNNNFQIEFENCKFDNIQSRIFHFFYTKIKIKNFLPQVIIKNCTFM
;
A
#
# COMPACT_ATOMS: atom_id res chain seq x y z
N LEU A 1 -9.50 19.02 5.05
CA LEU A 1 -9.02 17.79 4.38
C LEU A 1 -7.58 17.56 4.81
N LYS A 2 -7.29 16.45 5.50
CA LYS A 2 -5.92 16.09 5.92
C LYS A 2 -5.21 15.37 4.78
N LYS A 3 -3.93 15.70 4.58
CA LYS A 3 -3.07 15.02 3.60
C LYS A 3 -2.50 13.75 4.24
N LEU A 4 -2.63 12.63 3.55
CA LEU A 4 -2.14 11.35 4.03
C LEU A 4 -0.62 11.35 4.31
N SER A 5 0.16 12.05 3.47
CA SER A 5 1.62 12.14 3.60
C SER A 5 2.08 12.74 4.92
N THR A 6 1.42 13.81 5.40
CA THR A 6 1.80 14.47 6.66
C THR A 6 1.55 13.58 7.88
N THR A 7 0.52 12.74 7.82
CA THR A 7 0.19 11.79 8.90
C THR A 7 1.18 10.61 8.93
N ILE A 8 1.60 10.09 7.78
CA ILE A 8 2.42 8.86 7.73
C ILE A 8 3.94 9.13 7.83
N THR A 9 4.46 10.21 7.26
CA THR A 9 5.92 10.48 7.25
C THR A 9 6.50 10.66 8.66
N ASN A 10 5.68 11.10 9.63
CA ASN A 10 6.09 11.23 11.02
C ASN A 10 6.20 9.87 11.77
N LEU A 11 5.47 8.84 11.32
CA LEU A 11 5.44 7.52 11.97
C LEU A 11 6.57 6.59 11.52
N LEU A 12 7.03 6.73 10.26
CA LEU A 12 7.99 5.78 9.65
C LEU A 12 9.45 6.26 9.67
N SER A 13 9.73 7.49 10.13
CA SER A 13 11.08 8.09 10.13
C SER A 13 11.93 7.75 11.35
N THR A 14 11.39 7.01 12.32
CA THR A 14 12.13 6.60 13.52
C THR A 14 12.67 5.18 13.37
N ASP A 15 14.00 5.00 13.41
CA ASP A 15 14.73 3.71 13.38
C ASP A 15 14.26 2.67 14.42
N THR A 16 13.38 3.07 15.34
CA THR A 16 12.90 2.32 16.50
C THR A 16 11.99 1.13 16.15
N TYR A 17 11.52 1.04 14.90
CA TYR A 17 10.55 0.03 14.47
C TYR A 17 11.11 -1.09 13.60
N ASN A 18 12.42 -1.09 13.31
CA ASN A 18 13.03 -2.15 12.51
C ASN A 18 12.66 -3.54 13.05
N ASN A 19 12.03 -4.36 12.20
CA ASN A 19 11.56 -5.71 12.49
C ASN A 19 10.38 -5.84 13.48
N LYS A 20 9.62 -4.76 13.72
CA LYS A 20 8.36 -4.83 14.46
C LYS A 20 7.16 -4.71 13.52
N GLU A 21 5.98 -5.05 14.04
CA GLU A 21 4.71 -4.71 13.42
C GLU A 21 4.36 -3.27 13.79
N VAL A 22 4.01 -2.47 12.78
CA VAL A 22 3.61 -1.08 12.90
C VAL A 22 2.17 -0.95 12.44
N GLU A 23 1.29 -0.73 13.40
CA GLU A 23 -0.12 -0.47 13.15
C GLU A 23 -0.37 1.03 13.01
N ILE A 24 -1.01 1.41 11.90
CA ILE A 24 -1.29 2.80 11.53
C ILE A 24 -2.81 2.96 11.48
N LEU A 25 -3.35 3.57 12.55
CA LEU A 25 -4.76 3.90 12.64
C LEU A 25 -5.07 5.14 11.79
N CYS A 26 -5.92 4.97 10.79
CA CYS A 26 -6.49 6.05 9.99
C CYS A 26 -7.75 6.57 10.70
N GLU A 27 -7.56 7.57 11.58
CA GLU A 27 -8.62 8.11 12.46
C GLU A 27 -9.65 8.94 11.71
N ASP A 28 -9.25 9.61 10.63
CA ASP A 28 -10.15 10.46 9.86
C ASP A 28 -10.92 9.62 8.85
N ASP A 29 -12.16 10.01 8.56
CA ASP A 29 -12.99 9.31 7.57
C ASP A 29 -12.48 9.54 6.13
N PHE A 30 -11.66 10.56 5.92
CA PHE A 30 -11.28 11.02 4.57
C PHE A 30 -9.88 11.62 4.51
N TYR A 31 -9.04 11.04 3.65
CA TYR A 31 -7.70 11.52 3.31
C TYR A 31 -7.59 11.81 1.82
N THR A 32 -7.07 12.99 1.51
CA THR A 32 -6.75 13.34 0.13
C THR A 32 -5.32 12.93 -0.21
N ILE A 33 -5.16 12.23 -1.34
CA ILE A 33 -3.85 11.97 -1.92
C ILE A 33 -3.46 13.20 -2.76
N PRO A 34 -2.35 13.90 -2.43
CA PRO A 34 -1.98 15.11 -3.15
C PRO A 34 -1.77 14.85 -4.65
N LEU A 35 -2.24 15.78 -5.49
CA LEU A 35 -2.14 15.65 -6.95
C LEU A 35 -0.67 15.53 -7.40
N GLY A 36 -0.39 14.53 -8.23
CA GLY A 36 0.96 14.28 -8.75
C GLY A 36 1.95 13.78 -7.71
N SER A 37 1.47 13.33 -6.54
CA SER A 37 2.33 12.73 -5.53
C SER A 37 2.50 11.24 -5.75
N ASN A 38 3.71 10.76 -5.56
CA ASN A 38 3.96 9.34 -5.34
C ASN A 38 4.14 9.11 -3.83
N LEU A 39 3.18 8.43 -3.20
CA LEU A 39 3.32 8.02 -1.82
C LEU A 39 4.17 6.78 -1.75
N VAL A 40 5.39 6.92 -1.25
CA VAL A 40 6.35 5.82 -1.16
C VAL A 40 6.35 5.23 0.24
N PHE A 41 6.10 3.93 0.35
CA PHE A 41 6.22 3.16 1.57
C PHE A 41 7.38 2.17 1.44
N ASP A 42 8.33 2.27 2.36
CA ASP A 42 9.43 1.33 2.48
C ASP A 42 9.08 0.24 3.49
N VAL A 43 9.03 -1.01 3.05
CA VAL A 43 8.61 -2.14 3.89
C VAL A 43 9.83 -2.79 4.53
N SER A 44 10.47 -2.08 5.47
CA SER A 44 11.50 -2.65 6.37
C SER A 44 10.87 -3.39 7.56
N SER A 45 9.60 -3.14 7.82
CA SER A 45 8.82 -3.61 8.97
C SER A 45 7.42 -4.05 8.50
N ASP A 46 6.71 -4.81 9.32
CA ASP A 46 5.34 -5.18 8.95
C ASP A 46 4.45 -3.94 9.13
N LEU A 47 3.72 -3.55 8.08
CA LEU A 47 2.90 -2.34 8.06
C LEU A 47 1.42 -2.71 7.97
N ILE A 48 0.61 -2.21 8.91
CA ILE A 48 -0.83 -2.44 8.93
C ILE A 48 -1.55 -1.10 8.93
N PHE A 49 -2.10 -0.70 7.79
CA PHE A 49 -2.98 0.45 7.67
C PHE A 49 -4.41 -0.01 7.94
N TYR A 50 -5.08 0.61 8.90
CA TYR A 50 -6.46 0.23 9.23
C TYR A 50 -7.33 1.40 9.65
N SER A 51 -8.63 1.28 9.40
CA SER A 51 -9.66 2.19 9.93
C SER A 51 -10.72 1.43 10.71
N LYS A 52 -11.22 2.02 11.80
CA LYS A 52 -12.34 1.45 12.57
C LYS A 52 -13.69 1.67 11.87
N ASN A 53 -13.87 2.84 11.25
CA ASN A 53 -15.15 3.25 10.68
C ASN A 53 -15.19 3.19 9.14
N GLY A 54 -14.07 2.82 8.52
CA GLY A 54 -13.90 2.87 7.08
C GLY A 54 -13.40 4.25 6.68
N THR A 55 -12.13 4.33 6.27
CA THR A 55 -11.55 5.59 5.77
C THR A 55 -11.52 5.59 4.25
N ILE A 56 -11.53 6.77 3.64
CA ILE A 56 -11.42 6.97 2.21
C ILE A 56 -10.06 7.58 1.87
N PHE A 57 -9.33 6.94 0.97
CA PHE A 57 -8.16 7.50 0.28
C PHE A 57 -8.60 7.96 -1.10
N ASP A 58 -8.80 9.27 -1.23
CA ASP A 58 -9.29 9.89 -2.45
C ASP A 58 -8.14 10.40 -3.33
N PHE A 59 -8.02 9.81 -4.52
CA PHE A 59 -7.03 10.18 -5.53
C PHE A 59 -7.46 11.39 -6.36
N GLN A 60 -8.65 11.95 -6.10
CA GLN A 60 -9.14 13.21 -6.67
C GLN A 60 -9.09 13.24 -8.20
N ASN A 61 -9.32 12.10 -8.86
CA ASN A 61 -9.22 11.95 -10.31
C ASN A 61 -7.84 12.36 -10.86
N SER A 62 -6.79 12.30 -10.04
CA SER A 62 -5.46 12.75 -10.40
C SER A 62 -4.85 11.89 -11.50
N SER A 63 -4.23 12.54 -12.48
CA SER A 63 -3.53 11.89 -13.58
C SER A 63 -2.14 11.34 -13.22
N LYS A 64 -1.65 11.55 -11.99
CA LYS A 64 -0.24 11.30 -11.63
C LYS A 64 -0.02 10.83 -10.19
N SER A 65 -1.07 10.48 -9.46
CA SER A 65 -0.92 10.09 -8.05
C SER A 65 -0.91 8.57 -7.90
N GLN A 66 0.09 8.00 -7.24
CA GLN A 66 0.19 6.55 -7.03
C GLN A 66 0.70 6.24 -5.63
N ILE A 67 0.49 5.00 -5.19
CA ILE A 67 1.14 4.44 -3.99
C ILE A 67 2.24 3.49 -4.46
N SER A 68 3.50 3.83 -4.18
CA SER A 68 4.65 2.94 -4.40
C SER A 68 5.00 2.21 -3.10
N ILE A 69 5.13 0.89 -3.18
CA ILE A 69 5.51 0.04 -2.06
C ILE A 69 6.81 -0.66 -2.43
N LEU A 70 7.86 -0.43 -1.63
CA LEU A 70 9.20 -0.92 -1.89
C LEU A 70 9.53 -2.05 -0.90
N PHE A 71 9.81 -3.24 -1.42
CA PHE A 71 10.36 -4.36 -0.66
C PHE A 71 11.86 -4.49 -0.99
N ARG A 72 12.74 -4.19 -0.01
CA ARG A 72 14.21 -4.18 -0.20
C ARG A 72 14.86 -5.56 0.01
N SER A 73 16.09 -5.73 -0.51
CA SER A 73 16.85 -7.00 -0.54
C SER A 73 17.28 -7.57 0.80
N GLU A 74 17.37 -6.75 1.85
CA GLU A 74 17.95 -7.17 3.13
C GLU A 74 16.96 -7.88 4.07
N LEU A 75 15.79 -8.27 3.55
CA LEU A 75 14.73 -8.87 4.35
C LEU A 75 15.05 -10.35 4.65
N SER A 76 15.67 -10.60 5.81
CA SER A 76 15.89 -11.95 6.35
C SER A 76 14.58 -12.67 6.68
N ASN A 77 13.58 -11.91 7.13
CA ASN A 77 12.26 -12.37 7.55
C ASN A 77 11.16 -11.98 6.56
N LYS A 78 10.03 -12.70 6.60
CA LYS A 78 8.87 -12.36 5.76
C LYS A 78 8.35 -10.99 6.18
N LYS A 79 8.14 -10.09 5.22
CA LYS A 79 7.53 -8.78 5.48
C LYS A 79 6.14 -8.66 4.90
N LYS A 80 5.29 -7.89 5.59
CA LYS A 80 3.90 -7.73 5.22
C LYS A 80 3.48 -6.28 5.14
N ILE A 81 2.63 -5.98 4.17
CA ILE A 81 1.83 -4.76 4.17
C ILE A 81 0.36 -5.13 4.08
N ILE A 82 -0.46 -4.55 4.95
CA ILE A 82 -1.88 -4.84 5.08
C ILE A 82 -2.67 -3.54 5.02
N PHE A 83 -3.71 -3.51 4.20
CA PHE A 83 -4.73 -2.47 4.20
C PHE A 83 -6.05 -3.07 4.65
N ARG A 84 -6.63 -2.56 5.73
CA ARG A 84 -7.86 -3.08 6.34
C ARG A 84 -8.93 -2.00 6.46
N ASN A 85 -10.10 -2.26 5.90
CA ASN A 85 -11.27 -1.38 5.98
C ASN A 85 -10.97 0.03 5.40
N ILE A 86 -10.41 0.06 4.19
CA ILE A 86 -10.04 1.29 3.48
C ILE A 86 -10.71 1.30 2.11
N THR A 87 -11.29 2.43 1.74
CA THR A 87 -11.81 2.69 0.39
C THR A 87 -10.78 3.49 -0.38
N PHE A 88 -10.33 2.98 -1.52
CA PHE A 88 -9.53 3.70 -2.50
C PHE A 88 -10.45 4.16 -3.61
N GLN A 89 -10.46 5.46 -3.93
CA GLN A 89 -11.40 5.97 -4.92
C GLN A 89 -10.84 7.04 -5.86
N ASN A 90 -11.54 7.23 -6.97
CA ASN A 90 -11.31 8.29 -7.96
C ASN A 90 -9.90 8.26 -8.55
N PHE A 91 -9.47 7.10 -9.02
CA PHE A 91 -8.21 6.93 -9.75
C PHE A 91 -8.48 6.60 -11.21
N ILE A 92 -8.47 7.62 -12.06
CA ILE A 92 -8.97 7.52 -13.44
C ILE A 92 -7.88 7.51 -14.52
N TYR A 93 -6.61 7.37 -14.14
CA TYR A 93 -5.51 7.57 -15.08
C TYR A 93 -5.05 6.29 -15.79
N VAL A 94 -5.42 6.15 -17.06
CA VAL A 94 -5.31 4.92 -17.87
C VAL A 94 -3.89 4.33 -17.96
N ASP A 95 -2.84 5.16 -17.94
CA ASP A 95 -1.46 4.68 -18.17
C ASP A 95 -0.68 4.31 -16.89
N GLN A 96 -1.20 4.62 -15.70
CA GLN A 96 -0.52 4.30 -14.43
C GLN A 96 -1.15 3.11 -13.73
N CYS A 97 -0.72 2.89 -12.48
CA CYS A 97 -1.35 1.97 -11.56
C CYS A 97 -1.62 2.68 -10.24
N LEU A 98 -2.66 2.25 -9.53
CA LEU A 98 -2.97 2.75 -8.19
C LEU A 98 -1.85 2.37 -7.22
N PHE A 99 -1.44 1.11 -7.27
CA PHE A 99 -0.35 0.53 -6.49
C PHE A 99 0.77 0.04 -7.41
N PHE A 100 1.97 0.56 -7.17
CA PHE A 100 3.21 0.10 -7.77
C PHE A 100 4.03 -0.64 -6.71
N PHE A 101 4.17 -1.94 -6.85
CA PHE A 101 4.99 -2.77 -5.96
C PHE A 101 6.34 -3.02 -6.60
N ASP A 102 7.39 -2.50 -5.99
CA ASP A 102 8.78 -2.73 -6.39
C ASP A 102 9.41 -3.79 -5.48
N PHE A 103 9.84 -4.89 -6.09
CA PHE A 103 10.54 -5.95 -5.41
C PHE A 103 11.99 -5.95 -5.86
N SER A 104 12.82 -5.29 -5.04
CA SER A 104 14.28 -5.35 -5.12
C SER A 104 14.85 -6.46 -4.23
N THR A 105 14.00 -7.42 -3.85
CA THR A 105 14.35 -8.59 -3.03
C THR A 105 14.77 -9.78 -3.87
N ASP A 106 15.78 -10.52 -3.39
CA ASP A 106 16.26 -11.75 -4.03
C ASP A 106 15.26 -12.91 -3.93
N ASN A 107 14.20 -12.79 -3.12
CA ASN A 107 13.24 -13.85 -2.89
C ASN A 107 11.79 -13.35 -2.71
N ASN A 108 10.84 -14.27 -2.86
CA ASN A 108 9.39 -14.00 -2.75
C ASN A 108 8.83 -14.03 -1.32
N ASN A 109 9.66 -13.74 -0.31
CA ASN A 109 9.26 -13.78 1.09
C ASN A 109 8.59 -12.49 1.55
N PHE A 110 7.51 -12.10 0.88
CA PHE A 110 6.70 -10.95 1.22
C PHE A 110 5.21 -11.31 1.20
N GLN A 111 4.37 -10.43 1.74
CA GLN A 111 2.92 -10.54 1.64
C GLN A 111 2.28 -9.16 1.55
N ILE A 112 1.30 -9.05 0.68
CA ILE A 112 0.45 -7.88 0.48
C ILE A 112 -0.97 -8.35 0.75
N GLU A 113 -1.69 -7.64 1.61
CA GLU A 113 -3.04 -8.01 1.99
C GLU A 113 -4.00 -6.83 1.94
N PHE A 114 -5.17 -7.07 1.34
CA PHE A 114 -6.31 -6.16 1.34
C PHE A 114 -7.49 -6.87 2.00
N GLU A 115 -8.02 -6.29 3.06
CA GLU A 115 -9.09 -6.89 3.87
C GLU A 115 -10.24 -5.90 4.07
N ASN A 116 -11.45 -6.27 3.64
CA ASN A 116 -12.63 -5.39 3.69
C ASN A 116 -12.41 -4.03 2.98
N CYS A 117 -11.62 -4.01 1.90
CA CYS A 117 -11.35 -2.79 1.15
C CYS A 117 -12.36 -2.56 0.02
N LYS A 118 -12.48 -1.30 -0.41
CA LYS A 118 -13.27 -0.94 -1.59
C LYS A 118 -12.39 -0.23 -2.60
N PHE A 119 -12.56 -0.55 -3.87
CA PHE A 119 -11.92 0.12 -4.99
C PHE A 119 -13.06 0.71 -5.84
N ASP A 120 -13.27 2.02 -5.72
CA ASP A 120 -14.44 2.71 -6.27
C ASP A 120 -14.03 3.74 -7.33
N ASN A 121 -14.67 3.68 -8.50
CA ASN A 121 -14.34 4.57 -9.62
C ASN A 121 -12.85 4.53 -9.98
N ILE A 122 -12.34 3.31 -10.21
CA ILE A 122 -10.96 3.06 -10.66
C ILE A 122 -10.98 2.74 -12.15
N GLN A 123 -10.48 3.64 -12.99
CA GLN A 123 -10.49 3.50 -14.45
C GLN A 123 -9.10 3.12 -14.99
N SER A 124 -8.31 2.42 -14.19
CA SER A 124 -6.92 2.08 -14.48
C SER A 124 -6.51 0.77 -13.80
N ARG A 125 -5.24 0.36 -13.99
CA ARG A 125 -4.68 -0.80 -13.31
C ARG A 125 -4.62 -0.55 -11.81
N ILE A 126 -5.17 -1.46 -11.02
CA ILE A 126 -5.10 -1.34 -9.56
C ILE A 126 -3.68 -1.70 -9.08
N PHE A 127 -3.13 -2.81 -9.60
CA PHE A 127 -1.86 -3.33 -9.14
C PHE A 127 -0.87 -3.46 -10.29
N HIS A 128 0.36 -3.00 -10.06
CA HIS A 128 1.51 -3.29 -10.90
C HIS A 128 2.61 -3.89 -10.03
N PHE A 129 3.11 -5.06 -10.43
CA PHE A 129 4.16 -5.77 -9.71
C PHE A 129 5.43 -5.78 -10.55
N PHE A 130 6.45 -5.07 -10.08
CA PHE A 130 7.74 -4.96 -10.73
C PHE A 130 8.77 -5.84 -10.02
N TYR A 131 9.18 -6.92 -10.69
CA TYR A 131 10.07 -7.94 -10.14
C TYR A 131 11.47 -7.87 -10.77
N THR A 132 12.51 -7.84 -9.94
CA THR A 132 13.89 -8.00 -10.40
C THR A 132 14.48 -9.32 -9.90
N LYS A 133 14.51 -10.35 -10.75
CA LYS A 133 15.19 -11.64 -10.51
C LYS A 133 14.86 -12.30 -9.14
N ILE A 134 13.59 -12.59 -8.90
CA ILE A 134 13.15 -13.26 -7.68
C ILE A 134 13.42 -14.77 -7.70
N LYS A 135 14.00 -15.30 -6.62
CA LYS A 135 14.03 -16.74 -6.32
C LYS A 135 12.80 -17.15 -5.50
N ILE A 136 12.24 -18.31 -5.83
CA ILE A 136 11.15 -18.90 -5.04
C ILE A 136 11.74 -19.43 -3.73
N LYS A 137 11.30 -18.88 -2.60
CA LYS A 137 11.63 -19.34 -1.24
C LYS A 137 10.40 -19.93 -0.54
N ASN A 138 9.20 -19.47 -0.90
CA ASN A 138 7.94 -19.89 -0.30
C ASN A 138 6.85 -20.09 -1.37
N PHE A 139 5.93 -21.02 -1.15
CA PHE A 139 4.77 -21.29 -2.01
C PHE A 139 3.46 -20.67 -1.48
N LEU A 140 3.49 -20.02 -0.31
CA LEU A 140 2.33 -19.28 0.18
C LEU A 140 1.98 -18.11 -0.75
N PRO A 141 0.69 -17.73 -0.87
CA PRO A 141 0.28 -16.56 -1.63
C PRO A 141 0.98 -15.28 -1.15
N GLN A 142 1.54 -14.53 -2.09
CA GLN A 142 2.15 -13.22 -1.83
C GLN A 142 1.13 -12.07 -1.83
N VAL A 143 0.00 -12.24 -2.52
CA VAL A 143 -1.06 -11.22 -2.60
C VAL A 143 -2.36 -11.87 -2.17
N ILE A 144 -3.03 -11.26 -1.19
CA ILE A 144 -4.24 -11.77 -0.57
C ILE A 144 -5.29 -10.66 -0.63
N ILE A 145 -6.46 -10.97 -1.19
CA ILE A 145 -7.59 -10.05 -1.29
C ILE A 145 -8.79 -10.72 -0.63
N LYS A 146 -9.28 -10.16 0.47
CA LYS A 146 -10.36 -10.72 1.30
C LYS A 146 -11.49 -9.71 1.42
N ASN A 147 -12.71 -10.14 1.09
CA ASN A 147 -13.93 -9.35 1.24
C ASN A 147 -13.82 -7.93 0.62
N CYS A 148 -13.09 -7.80 -0.48
CA CYS A 148 -12.93 -6.52 -1.16
C CYS A 148 -13.97 -6.38 -2.28
N THR A 149 -14.42 -5.15 -2.51
CA THR A 149 -15.34 -4.82 -3.60
C THR A 149 -14.65 -3.95 -4.64
N PHE A 150 -14.96 -4.20 -5.92
CA PHE A 150 -14.45 -3.46 -7.07
C PHE A 150 -15.65 -2.94 -7.84
N MET A 151 -15.79 -1.61 -7.94
CA MET A 151 -16.96 -0.92 -8.48
C MET A 151 -16.58 0.08 -9.55
#